data_AF-A0A5U3F7N4-F1
#
_entry.id   AF-A0A5U3F7N4-F1
#
_cell.length_a   1.000
_cell.length_b   1.000
_cell.length_c   1.000
_cell.angle_alpha   90.00
_cell.angle_beta   90.00
_cell.angle_gamma   90.00
#
_symmetry.space_group_name_H-M   'P 1'
#
loop_
_entity.id
_entity.type
_entity.pdbx_description
1 polymer ?
#
loop_
_entity_poly.entity_id
_entity_poly.type
_entity_poly.pdbx_seq_one_letter_code
_entity_poly.pdbx_strand_id
1 'polypeptide(L)'
;ALSKLARATSNEKLSQAFQSHLEETQGQIERIDQIVESESGIKLKRMKCVAMEGLIEEANEVIESTEKNEVRDAALIAAAQKVEHYEIASYGTLATLAEQLGYSKALKLLKETLDEEKQTDLKLT
;
A
#
# COMPACT_ATOMS: atom_id res chain seq x y z
N ALA A 1 0.26 10.01 1.23
CA ALA A 1 1.66 9.93 1.71
C ALA A 1 2.66 9.85 0.56
N LEU A 2 2.45 8.97 -0.42
CA LEU A 2 3.38 8.68 -1.52
C LEU A 2 3.92 9.91 -2.27
N SER A 3 3.08 10.89 -2.64
CA SER A 3 3.56 12.11 -3.32
C SER A 3 4.55 12.93 -2.48
N LYS A 4 4.46 12.87 -1.14
CA LYS A 4 5.43 13.51 -0.22
C LYS A 4 6.73 12.70 -0.18
N LEU A 5 6.64 11.37 -0.09
CA LEU A 5 7.80 10.47 -0.08
C LEU A 5 8.62 10.59 -1.35
N ALA A 6 7.98 10.63 -2.53
CA ALA A 6 8.64 10.83 -3.81
C ALA A 6 9.51 12.10 -3.84
N ARG A 7 9.05 13.19 -3.22
CA ARG A 7 9.80 14.46 -3.15
C ARG A 7 10.88 14.47 -2.07
N ALA A 8 10.77 13.61 -1.07
CA ALA A 8 11.63 13.59 0.11
C ALA A 8 12.97 12.89 -0.12
N THR A 9 13.06 11.99 -1.08
CA THR A 9 14.28 11.26 -1.47
C THR A 9 15.13 12.03 -2.48
N SER A 10 16.46 11.89 -2.39
CA SER A 10 17.44 12.36 -3.39
C SER A 10 17.65 11.38 -4.53
N ASN A 11 17.24 10.12 -4.36
CA ASN A 11 17.43 9.06 -5.34
C ASN A 11 16.28 9.07 -6.35
N GLU A 12 16.61 9.32 -7.62
CA GLU A 12 15.61 9.38 -8.70
C GLU A 12 14.84 8.06 -8.87
N LYS A 13 15.51 6.91 -8.69
CA LYS A 13 14.84 5.60 -8.80
C LYS A 13 13.85 5.39 -7.66
N LEU A 14 14.21 5.77 -6.44
CA LEU A 14 13.30 5.69 -5.29
C LEU A 14 12.12 6.65 -5.45
N SER A 15 12.37 7.87 -5.96
CA SER A 15 11.30 8.82 -6.29
C SER A 15 10.32 8.24 -7.31
N GLN A 16 10.84 7.58 -8.36
CA GLN A 16 10.02 6.93 -9.39
C GLN A 16 9.24 5.75 -8.80
N ALA A 17 9.85 4.94 -7.93
CA ALA A 17 9.16 3.84 -7.26
C ALA A 17 7.94 4.33 -6.46
N PHE A 18 8.07 5.43 -5.70
CA PHE A 18 6.93 6.02 -4.99
C PHE A 18 5.85 6.60 -5.91
N GLN A 19 6.23 7.14 -7.06
CA GLN A 19 5.27 7.65 -8.05
C GLN A 19 4.53 6.51 -8.75
N SER A 20 5.23 5.43 -9.12
CA SER A 20 4.62 4.23 -9.66
C SER A 20 3.69 3.56 -8.64
N HIS A 21 4.11 3.47 -7.38
CA HIS A 21 3.25 2.93 -6.33
C HIS A 21 1.98 3.81 -6.17
N LEU A 22 2.09 5.15 -6.23
CA LEU A 22 0.91 6.03 -6.17
C LEU A 22 -0.13 5.73 -7.27
N GLU A 23 0.34 5.46 -8.50
CA GLU A 23 -0.53 5.11 -9.62
C GLU A 23 -1.16 3.72 -9.43
N GLU A 24 -0.38 2.75 -8.94
CA GLU A 24 -0.85 1.40 -8.61
C GLU A 24 -1.93 1.45 -7.51
N THR A 25 -1.70 2.19 -6.41
CA THR A 25 -2.68 2.38 -5.32
C THR A 25 -4.00 2.98 -5.82
N GLN A 26 -3.96 3.88 -6.80
CA GLN A 26 -5.19 4.43 -7.38
C GLN A 26 -6.00 3.35 -8.11
N GLY A 27 -5.34 2.45 -8.83
CA GLY A 27 -5.97 1.28 -9.44
C GLY A 27 -6.51 0.28 -8.41
N GLN A 28 -5.80 0.08 -7.30
CA GLN A 28 -6.25 -0.77 -6.20
C GLN A 28 -7.54 -0.24 -5.55
N ILE A 29 -7.68 1.07 -5.39
CA ILE A 29 -8.93 1.70 -4.91
C ILE A 29 -10.09 1.38 -5.86
N GLU A 30 -9.87 1.49 -7.17
CA GLU A 30 -10.89 1.12 -8.17
C GLU A 30 -11.25 -0.37 -8.10
N ARG A 31 -10.29 -1.26 -7.79
CA ARG A 31 -10.60 -2.67 -7.54
C ARG A 31 -11.46 -2.87 -6.31
N ILE A 32 -11.24 -2.10 -5.23
CA ILE A 32 -12.10 -2.15 -4.04
C ILE A 32 -13.53 -1.76 -4.40
N ASP A 33 -13.73 -0.73 -5.21
CA ASP A 33 -15.07 -0.35 -5.69
C ASP A 33 -15.71 -1.50 -6.50
N GLN A 34 -14.96 -2.13 -7.40
CA GLN A 34 -15.44 -3.30 -8.16
C GLN A 34 -15.78 -4.50 -7.27
N ILE A 35 -15.05 -4.71 -6.16
CA ILE A 35 -15.34 -5.77 -5.17
C ILE A 35 -16.68 -5.48 -4.50
N VAL A 36 -16.91 -4.24 -4.06
CA VAL A 36 -18.15 -3.82 -3.41
C VAL A 36 -19.34 -3.97 -4.35
N GLU A 37 -19.18 -3.60 -5.63
CA GLU A 37 -20.21 -3.77 -6.66
C GLU A 37 -20.49 -5.23 -7.01
N SER A 38 -19.51 -6.13 -6.83
CA SER A 38 -19.66 -7.53 -7.19
C SER A 38 -20.59 -8.33 -6.28
N GLU A 39 -20.82 -7.88 -5.05
CA GLU A 39 -21.59 -8.60 -4.04
C GLU A 39 -22.56 -7.66 -3.31
N SER A 40 -23.87 -7.90 -3.44
CA SER A 40 -24.91 -7.03 -2.84
C SER A 40 -24.85 -6.91 -1.31
N GLY A 41 -24.19 -7.87 -0.65
CA GLY A 41 -23.97 -7.89 0.80
C GLY A 41 -22.80 -7.05 1.29
N ILE A 42 -21.90 -6.59 0.40
CA ILE A 42 -20.73 -5.81 0.78
C ILE A 42 -21.08 -4.32 0.80
N LYS A 43 -20.79 -3.66 1.92
CA LYS A 43 -20.92 -2.21 2.08
C LYS A 43 -19.74 -1.66 2.86
N LEU A 44 -19.04 -0.69 2.27
CA LEU A 44 -17.97 0.01 2.97
C LEU A 44 -18.54 0.90 4.07
N LYS A 45 -17.88 0.87 5.22
CA LYS A 45 -18.15 1.79 6.32
C LYS A 45 -17.05 2.83 6.35
N ARG A 46 -17.42 4.11 6.42
CA ARG A 46 -16.45 5.19 6.58
C ARG A 46 -15.77 5.03 7.94
N MET A 47 -14.47 4.77 7.90
CA MET A 47 -13.63 4.70 9.09
C MET A 47 -12.20 5.14 8.75
N LYS A 48 -11.45 5.49 9.78
CA LYS A 48 -10.03 5.81 9.66
C LYS A 48 -9.22 4.59 10.08
N CYS A 49 -8.27 4.17 9.24
CA CYS A 49 -7.33 3.12 9.62
C CYS A 49 -6.21 3.73 10.48
N VAL A 50 -6.28 3.53 11.80
CA VAL A 50 -5.31 4.07 12.76
C VAL A 50 -3.92 3.44 12.57
N ALA A 51 -3.85 2.17 12.17
CA ALA A 51 -2.58 1.50 11.90
C ALA A 51 -1.84 2.14 10.72
N MET A 52 -2.53 2.34 9.59
CA MET A 52 -1.96 3.01 8.42
C MET A 52 -1.56 4.45 8.72
N GLU A 53 -2.36 5.17 9.51
CA GLU A 53 -1.97 6.52 9.97
C GLU A 53 -0.63 6.51 10.70
N GLY A 54 -0.45 5.62 11.68
CA GLY A 54 0.81 5.52 12.43
C GLY A 54 2.02 5.18 11.54
N LEU A 55 1.84 4.30 10.54
CA LEU A 55 2.90 3.98 9.58
C LEU A 55 3.28 5.18 8.70
N ILE A 56 2.29 5.97 8.28
CA ILE A 56 2.51 7.21 7.53
C ILE A 56 3.21 8.25 8.40
N GLU A 57 2.84 8.35 9.68
CA GLU A 57 3.51 9.24 10.65
C GLU A 57 4.97 8.85 10.83
N GLU A 58 5.29 7.56 10.96
CA GLU A 58 6.68 7.07 11.02
C GLU A 58 7.48 7.50 9.77
N ALA A 59 6.93 7.32 8.58
CA ALA A 59 7.58 7.76 7.34
C ALA A 59 7.78 9.29 7.29
N ASN A 60 6.86 10.07 7.88
CA ASN A 60 7.01 11.53 8.00
C ASN A 60 8.10 11.92 9.00
N GLU A 61 8.20 11.24 10.14
CA GLU A 61 9.25 11.47 11.14
C GLU A 61 10.64 11.23 10.55
N VAL A 62 10.79 10.23 9.67
CA VAL A 62 12.04 10.01 8.91
C VAL A 62 12.42 11.24 8.09
N ILE A 63 11.47 11.85 7.37
CA ILE A 63 11.72 13.04 6.55
C ILE A 63 12.20 14.22 7.41
N GLU A 64 11.60 14.38 8.59
CA GLU A 64 11.88 15.48 9.52
C GLU A 64 13.19 15.28 10.30
N SER A 65 13.57 14.02 10.55
CA SER A 65 14.71 13.66 11.42
C SER A 65 16.02 13.38 10.68
N THR A 66 16.02 13.42 9.35
CA THR A 66 17.19 13.09 8.52
C THR A 66 17.49 14.19 7.52
N GLU A 67 18.73 14.28 7.02
CA GLU A 67 19.05 15.11 5.86
C GLU A 67 18.71 14.38 4.55
N LYS A 68 18.59 15.10 3.44
CA LYS A 68 18.23 14.53 2.14
C LYS A 68 19.43 13.83 1.50
N ASN A 69 19.71 12.60 1.94
CA ASN A 69 20.83 11.77 1.51
C ASN A 69 20.49 10.27 1.59
N GLU A 70 21.49 9.41 1.38
CA GLU A 70 21.34 7.95 1.38
C GLU A 70 20.84 7.36 2.70
N VAL A 71 21.11 8.02 3.84
CA VAL A 71 20.60 7.57 5.15
C VAL A 71 19.09 7.75 5.22
N ARG A 72 18.58 8.90 4.73
CA ARG A 72 17.14 9.11 4.58
C ARG A 72 16.54 8.10 3.61
N ASP A 73 17.18 7.89 2.46
CA ASP A 73 16.64 6.99 1.43
C ASP A 73 16.48 5.55 1.99
N ALA A 74 17.47 5.06 2.73
CA ALA A 74 17.36 3.76 3.42
C ALA A 74 16.23 3.72 4.45
N ALA A 75 16.07 4.77 5.26
CA ALA A 75 15.00 4.85 6.26
C ALA A 75 13.61 4.99 5.62
N LEU A 76 13.48 5.70 4.50
CA LEU A 76 12.24 5.83 3.74
C LEU A 76 11.85 4.50 3.09
N ILE A 77 12.81 3.75 2.55
CA ILE A 77 12.58 2.39 2.05
C ILE A 77 12.05 1.50 3.18
N ALA A 78 12.72 1.49 4.33
CA ALA A 78 12.28 0.69 5.47
C ALA A 78 10.87 1.05 5.95
N ALA A 79 10.54 2.36 6.00
CA ALA A 79 9.20 2.81 6.36
C ALA A 79 8.15 2.40 5.31
N ALA A 80 8.49 2.48 4.03
CA ALA A 80 7.62 2.03 2.94
C ALA A 80 7.37 0.52 2.99
N GLN A 81 8.41 -0.30 3.19
CA GLN A 81 8.25 -1.76 3.33
C GLN A 81 7.34 -2.13 4.51
N LYS A 82 7.36 -1.37 5.61
CA LYS A 82 6.39 -1.59 6.71
C LYS A 82 4.93 -1.34 6.27
N VAL A 83 4.71 -0.35 5.40
CA VAL A 83 3.40 -0.11 4.75
C VAL A 83 3.03 -1.29 3.86
N GLU A 84 3.93 -1.73 2.98
CA GLU A 84 3.68 -2.89 2.10
C GLU A 84 3.34 -4.14 2.90
N HIS A 85 4.09 -4.45 3.96
CA HIS A 85 3.84 -5.61 4.80
C HIS A 85 2.47 -5.55 5.52
N TYR A 86 2.04 -4.35 5.92
CA TYR A 86 0.69 -4.16 6.47
C TYR A 86 -0.38 -4.45 5.43
N GLU A 87 -0.18 -4.01 4.19
CA GLU A 87 -1.11 -4.23 3.08
C GLU A 87 -1.12 -5.69 2.61
N ILE A 88 0.04 -6.35 2.49
CA ILE A 88 0.17 -7.78 2.19
C ILE A 88 -0.59 -8.63 3.22
N ALA A 89 -0.42 -8.35 4.51
CA ALA A 89 -1.15 -9.04 5.56
C ALA A 89 -2.68 -8.81 5.46
N SER A 90 -3.07 -7.58 5.13
CA SER A 90 -4.46 -7.17 4.98
C SER A 90 -5.13 -7.86 3.77
N TYR A 91 -4.54 -7.78 2.58
CA TYR A 91 -5.06 -8.40 1.36
C TYR A 91 -5.02 -9.93 1.43
N GLY A 92 -4.00 -10.53 2.05
CA GLY A 92 -3.96 -11.97 2.30
C GLY A 92 -5.14 -12.45 3.16
N THR A 93 -5.47 -11.68 4.20
CA THR A 93 -6.63 -11.95 5.07
C THR A 93 -7.93 -11.78 4.29
N LEU A 94 -8.10 -10.67 3.57
CA LEU A 94 -9.31 -10.39 2.79
C LEU A 94 -9.55 -11.44 1.71
N ALA A 95 -8.50 -11.86 0.99
CA ALA A 95 -8.61 -12.91 -0.03
C ALA A 95 -9.08 -14.23 0.59
N THR A 96 -8.50 -14.64 1.72
CA THR A 96 -8.91 -15.86 2.43
C THR A 96 -10.38 -15.80 2.86
N LEU A 97 -10.84 -14.65 3.39
CA LEU A 97 -12.24 -14.46 3.76
C LEU A 97 -13.17 -14.47 2.53
N ALA A 98 -12.77 -13.85 1.43
CA ALA A 98 -13.55 -13.87 0.18
C ALA A 98 -13.70 -15.29 -0.36
N GLU A 99 -12.67 -16.12 -0.27
CA GLU A 99 -12.72 -17.55 -0.62
C GLU A 99 -13.71 -18.30 0.29
N GLN A 100 -13.63 -18.09 1.61
CA GLN A 100 -14.53 -18.75 2.57
C GLN A 100 -15.99 -18.35 2.38
N LEU A 101 -16.25 -17.11 1.95
CA LEU A 101 -17.61 -16.60 1.68
C LEU A 101 -18.11 -16.93 0.26
N GLY A 102 -17.28 -17.51 -0.59
CA GLY A 102 -17.63 -17.86 -1.98
C GLY A 102 -17.64 -16.68 -2.96
N TYR A 103 -17.10 -15.53 -2.59
CA TYR A 103 -17.05 -14.32 -3.41
C TYR A 103 -15.94 -14.40 -4.46
N SER A 104 -16.18 -15.21 -5.49
CA SER A 104 -15.17 -15.61 -6.47
C SER A 104 -14.57 -14.43 -7.25
N LYS A 105 -15.38 -13.42 -7.60
CA LYS A 105 -14.89 -12.21 -8.26
C LYS A 105 -14.02 -11.38 -7.32
N ALA A 106 -14.45 -11.21 -6.06
CA ALA A 106 -13.67 -10.49 -5.06
C ALA A 106 -12.34 -11.18 -4.76
N LEU A 107 -12.33 -12.51 -4.62
CA LEU A 107 -11.11 -13.30 -4.42
C LEU A 107 -10.06 -13.04 -5.51
N LYS A 108 -10.49 -13.00 -6.78
CA LYS A 108 -9.58 -12.73 -7.90
C LYS A 108 -8.98 -11.32 -7.78
N LEU A 109 -9.80 -10.31 -7.56
CA LEU A 109 -9.35 -8.91 -7.47
C LEU A 109 -8.45 -8.66 -6.26
N LEU A 110 -8.74 -9.29 -5.11
CA LEU A 110 -7.92 -9.21 -3.91
C LEU A 110 -6.57 -9.89 -4.08
N LYS A 111 -6.51 -11.03 -4.80
CA LYS A 111 -5.25 -11.69 -5.15
C LYS A 111 -4.41 -10.87 -6.13
N GLU A 112 -5.06 -10.19 -7.07
CA GLU A 112 -4.37 -9.27 -7.99
C GLU A 112 -3.67 -8.14 -7.23
N THR A 113 -4.38 -7.46 -6.31
CA THR A 113 -3.73 -6.44 -5.48
C THR A 113 -2.66 -7.05 -4.56
N LEU A 114 -2.91 -8.20 -3.93
CA LEU A 114 -1.92 -8.87 -3.08
C LEU A 114 -0.61 -9.16 -3.83
N ASP A 115 -0.69 -9.55 -5.10
CA ASP A 115 0.49 -9.83 -5.92
C ASP A 115 1.22 -8.53 -6.30
N GLU A 116 0.49 -7.44 -6.56
CA GLU A 116 1.08 -6.10 -6.76
C GLU A 116 1.86 -5.63 -5.53
N GLU A 117 1.27 -5.67 -4.33
CA GLU A 117 1.97 -5.22 -3.10
C GLU A 117 3.24 -6.04 -2.84
N LYS A 118 3.21 -7.35 -3.11
CA LYS A 118 4.40 -8.21 -3.01
C LYS A 118 5.46 -7.81 -4.02
N GLN A 119 5.08 -7.47 -5.25
CA GLN A 119 6.05 -7.01 -6.24
C GLN A 119 6.60 -5.62 -5.87
N THR A 120 5.79 -4.76 -5.27
CA THR A 120 6.21 -3.44 -4.80
C THR A 120 7.20 -3.55 -3.63
N ASP A 121 6.94 -4.42 -2.65
CA ASP A 121 7.92 -4.75 -1.60
C ASP A 121 9.23 -5.32 -2.15
N LEU A 122 9.16 -6.22 -3.13
CA LEU A 122 10.36 -6.76 -3.80
C LEU A 122 11.15 -5.68 -4.55
N LYS A 123 10.50 -4.67 -5.14
CA LYS A 123 11.18 -3.54 -5.80
C LYS A 123 11.87 -2.61 -4.79
N LEU A 124 11.45 -2.63 -3.52
CA LEU A 124 12.02 -1.84 -2.44
C LEU A 124 13.18 -2.54 -1.72
N THR A 125 13.45 -3.82 -2.01
CA THR A 125 14.56 -4.63 -1.45
C THR A 125 15.82 -4.54 -2.33
#